data_AF-A0A925LVC6-F1
#
_entry.id   AF-A0A925LVC6-F1
#
_cell.length_a   1.000
_cell.length_b   1.000
_cell.length_c   1.000
_cell.angle_alpha   90.00
_cell.angle_beta   90.00
_cell.angle_gamma   90.00
#
_symmetry.space_group_name_H-M   'P 1'
#
loop_
_entity.id
_entity.type
_entity.pdbx_description
1 polymer ?
#
loop_
_entity_poly.entity_id
_entity_poly.type
_entity_poly.pdbx_seq_one_letter_code
_entity_poly.pdbx_strand_id
1 'polypeptide(L)' 'RGVMLGNFGAAAVSAYESWVTDAEFIVSDKRHPKGADGTVWLGRVFWSKPNQLLK' A
#
# COMPACT_ATOMS: atom_id res chain seq x y z
N ARG A 1 -12.98 6.32 10.09
CA ARG A 1 -11.93 5.30 9.92
C ARG A 1 -10.76 5.98 9.25
N GLY A 2 -9.53 5.65 9.61
CA GLY A 2 -8.32 6.27 9.10
C GLY A 2 -7.43 6.77 10.24
N VAL A 3 -6.24 6.18 10.30
CA VAL A 3 -5.10 6.65 11.10
C VAL A 3 -4.01 7.10 10.14
N MET A 4 -2.91 7.63 10.68
CA MET A 4 -1.75 7.93 9.85
C MET A 4 -1.29 6.65 9.13
N LEU A 5 -1.03 6.79 7.84
CA LEU A 5 -0.45 5.74 7.01
C LEU A 5 1.06 5.69 7.25
N GLY A 6 1.61 4.50 7.29
CA GLY A 6 2.98 4.23 7.69
C GLY A 6 3.87 3.96 6.48
N ASN A 7 4.49 2.79 6.49
CA ASN A 7 5.38 2.38 5.42
C ASN A 7 4.57 2.04 4.18
N PHE A 8 4.89 2.73 3.08
CA PHE A 8 4.38 2.36 1.77
C PHE A 8 5.45 1.64 0.95
N GLY A 9 4.98 0.74 0.09
CA GLY A 9 5.80 0.02 -0.89
C GLY A 9 5.18 0.14 -2.26
N ALA A 10 6.01 0.24 -3.29
CA ALA A 10 5.57 0.19 -4.67
C ALA A 10 6.46 -0.77 -5.45
N ALA A 11 5.85 -1.67 -6.21
CA ALA A 11 6.55 -2.64 -7.02
C ALA A 11 5.88 -2.81 -8.38
N ALA A 12 6.71 -2.88 -9.43
CA ALA A 12 6.25 -3.33 -10.73
C ALA A 12 6.12 -4.86 -10.70
N VAL A 13 4.91 -5.38 -10.91
CA VAL A 13 4.61 -6.82 -10.85
C VAL A 13 4.70 -7.44 -12.24
N SER A 14 4.21 -6.73 -13.26
CA SER A 14 4.39 -7.06 -14.66
C SER A 14 4.42 -5.78 -15.50
N ALA A 15 4.71 -5.89 -16.78
CA ALA A 15 4.70 -4.75 -17.69
C ALA A 15 3.37 -3.97 -17.65
N TYR A 16 2.24 -4.61 -17.34
CA TYR A 16 0.92 -3.95 -17.33
C TYR A 16 0.31 -3.82 -15.93
N GLU A 17 1.04 -4.21 -14.88
CA GLU A 17 0.53 -4.18 -13.51
C GLU A 17 1.59 -3.73 -12.50
N SER A 18 1.21 -2.84 -11.60
CA SER A 18 2.03 -2.44 -10.47
C SER A 18 1.21 -2.42 -9.20
N TRP A 19 1.83 -2.76 -8.08
CA TRP A 19 1.18 -2.83 -6.79
C TRP A 19 1.71 -1.73 -5.89
N VAL A 20 0.80 -1.12 -5.13
CA VAL A 20 1.12 -0.20 -4.05
C VAL A 20 0.56 -0.81 -2.77
N THR A 21 1.41 -0.99 -1.77
CA THR A 21 0.99 -1.42 -0.44
C THR A 21 1.18 -0.30 0.54
N ASP A 22 0.31 -0.24 1.54
CA ASP A 22 0.44 0.71 2.65
C ASP A 22 -0.08 0.07 3.94
N ALA A 23 0.65 0.26 5.03
CA ALA A 23 0.31 -0.28 6.35
C ALA A 23 -0.05 0.86 7.29
N GLU A 24 -1.04 0.66 8.16
CA GLU A 24 -1.32 1.64 9.21
C GLU A 24 -0.09 1.88 10.10
N PHE A 25 0.18 3.15 10.42
CA PHE A 25 1.17 3.48 11.42
C PHE A 25 0.62 3.27 12.83
N ILE A 26 1.37 2.54 13.64
CA ILE A 26 1.00 2.18 15.01
C ILE A 26 2.03 2.77 15.98
N VAL A 27 1.60 3.73 16.81
CA VAL A 27 2.45 4.42 17.80
C VAL A 27 2.58 3.62 19.10
N SER A 28 1.60 2.78 19.41
CA SER A 28 1.51 2.04 20.68
C SER A 28 0.91 0.65 20.48
N ASP A 29 1.04 -0.22 21.46
CA ASP A 29 0.39 -1.55 21.49
C ASP A 29 -1.15 -1.51 21.52
N LYS A 30 -1.76 -0.32 21.66
CA LYS A 30 -3.21 -0.13 21.64
C LYS A 30 -3.72 0.32 20.27
N ARG A 31 -4.70 -0.42 19.77
CA ARG A 31 -5.53 -0.04 18.62
C ARG A 31 -6.37 1.21 18.90
N HIS A 32 -6.59 2.04 17.90
CA HIS A 32 -7.42 3.24 17.99
C HIS A 32 -8.87 2.92 17.55
N PRO A 33 -9.92 3.51 18.14
CA PRO A 33 -11.31 3.26 17.72
C PRO A 33 -11.61 3.59 16.25
N LYS A 34 -10.72 4.32 15.57
CA LYS A 34 -10.84 4.69 14.16
C LYS A 34 -9.82 3.99 13.23
N GLY A 35 -8.98 3.07 13.72
CA GLY A 35 -7.95 2.35 12.95
C GLY A 35 -6.74 1.97 13.80
N ALA A 36 -5.54 1.90 13.22
CA ALA A 36 -4.33 1.41 13.88
C ALA A 36 -4.53 0.00 14.47
N ASP A 37 -5.20 -0.86 13.70
CA ASP A 37 -5.45 -2.26 14.02
C ASP A 37 -4.49 -3.21 13.27
N GLY A 38 -3.53 -2.65 12.53
CA GLY A 38 -2.55 -3.40 11.76
C GLY A 38 -3.03 -3.77 10.36
N THR A 39 -4.08 -3.11 9.87
CA THR A 39 -4.53 -3.29 8.49
C THR A 39 -3.42 -2.88 7.51
N VAL A 40 -3.27 -3.69 6.46
CA VAL A 40 -2.45 -3.39 5.29
C VAL A 40 -3.35 -3.37 4.06
N TRP A 41 -3.24 -2.32 3.25
CA TRP A 41 -3.98 -2.17 2.01
C TRP A 41 -3.10 -2.50 0.81
N LEU A 42 -3.73 -3.02 -0.24
CA LEU A 42 -3.15 -3.26 -1.55
C LEU A 42 -3.95 -2.51 -2.60
N GLY A 43 -3.30 -1.61 -3.32
CA GLY A 43 -3.78 -1.00 -4.55
C GLY A 43 -3.15 -1.68 -5.77
N ARG A 44 -3.99 -2.12 -6.70
CA ARG A 44 -3.55 -2.64 -8.00
C ARG A 44 -3.68 -1.55 -9.06
N VAL A 45 -2.58 -1.24 -9.73
CA VAL A 45 -2.52 -0.29 -10.84
C VAL A 45 -2.41 -1.07 -12.13
N PHE A 46 -3.40 -0.90 -13.01
CA PHE A 46 -3.39 -1.46 -14.36
C PHE A 46 -2.98 -0.39 -15.35
N TRP A 47 -1.92 -0.65 -16.11
CA TRP A 47 -1.40 0.30 -17.09
C TRP A 47 -2.00 0.02 -18.47
N SER A 48 -2.35 1.08 -19.20
CA SER A 48 -2.80 0.97 -20.60
C SER A 48 -1.63 0.77 -21.59
N LYS A 49 -0.40 0.97 -21.13
CA LYS A 49 0.86 0.77 -21.86
C LYS A 49 1.89 0.11 -20.94
N PRO A 50 2.89 -0.62 -21.46
CA PRO A 50 3.94 -1.22 -20.64
C PRO A 50 4.66 -0.21 -19.75
N ASN A 51 4.77 -0.52 -18.46
CA ASN A 51 5.65 0.14 -17.49
C ASN A 51 7.11 -0.07 -17.93
N GLN A 52 7.81 1.03 -18.17
CA GLN A 52 9.18 1.04 -18.71
C GLN A 52 10.27 0.74 -17.67
N LEU A 53 9.90 0.59 -16.40
CA LEU A 53 10.83 0.23 -15.32
C LEU A 53 11.12 -1.28 -15.30
N LEU A 54 10.30 -2.10 -15.96
CA LEU A 54 10.56 -3.51 -16.18
C LEU A 54 11.27 -3.65 -17.54
N LYS A 55 12.52 -4.12 -17.50
CA LYS A 55 13.31 -4.45 -18.70
C LYS A 55 13.03 -5.86 -19.18
#